data_AF-X5V4I7-F1
#
_entry.id   AF-X5V4I7-F1
#
_cell.length_a   1.000
_cell.length_b   1.000
_cell.length_c   1.000
_cell.angle_alpha   90.00
_cell.angle_beta   90.00
_cell.angle_gamma   90.00
#
_symmetry.space_group_name_H-M   'P 1'
#
loop_
_entity.id
_entity.type
_entity.pdbx_description
1 polymer ?
#
loop_
_entity_poly.entity_id
_entity_poly.type
_entity_poly.pdbx_seq_one_letter_code
_entity_poly.pdbx_strand_id
1 'polypeptide(L)'
;MLIDDADAIRQEYAQALQQSRPYGLGALFLQHVYQHQYNPTRVRRVALALDAGGEYADFPNDPALANFDPSDRKFAALARNTGVPVTNATDSDWIDSIDALNAQGIAVDFLCGQNKAGWFTP
;
A
#
# COMPACT_ATOMS: atom_id res chain seq x y z
N MET A 1 12.30 1.99 2.51
CA MET A 1 10.92 2.12 2.01
C MET A 1 10.88 1.69 0.55
N LEU A 2 9.78 1.08 0.10
CA LEU A 2 9.57 0.74 -1.31
C LEU A 2 8.48 1.64 -1.91
N ILE A 3 8.66 2.04 -3.15
CA ILE A 3 7.63 2.68 -3.98
C ILE A 3 7.62 2.04 -5.36
N ASP A 4 6.51 2.18 -6.06
CA ASP A 4 6.45 1.82 -7.47
C ASP A 4 7.26 2.81 -8.31
N ASP A 5 7.78 2.35 -9.45
CA ASP A 5 8.53 3.20 -10.37
C ASP A 5 7.63 4.06 -11.27
N ALA A 6 6.38 3.66 -11.46
CA ALA A 6 5.34 4.32 -12.25
C ALA A 6 4.63 5.47 -11.50
N ASP A 7 5.03 5.73 -10.26
CA ASP A 7 4.63 6.89 -9.46
C ASP A 7 3.17 6.86 -8.92
N ALA A 8 2.48 5.72 -9.04
CA ALA A 8 1.11 5.52 -8.61
C ALA A 8 0.92 5.66 -7.09
N ILE A 9 1.84 5.12 -6.29
CA ILE A 9 1.83 5.26 -4.82
C ILE A 9 2.01 6.73 -4.45
N ARG A 10 2.96 7.43 -5.07
CA ARG A 10 3.20 8.86 -4.78
C ARG A 10 1.96 9.70 -5.12
N GLN A 11 1.31 9.42 -6.25
CA GLN A 11 0.15 10.16 -6.70
C GLN A 11 -1.06 10.02 -5.77
N GLU A 12 -1.30 8.84 -5.20
CA GLU A 12 -2.34 8.61 -4.19
C GLU A 12 -2.23 9.61 -3.03
N TYR A 13 -1.04 9.71 -2.44
CA TYR A 13 -0.78 10.62 -1.33
C TYR A 13 -0.88 12.09 -1.75
N ALA A 14 -0.43 12.43 -2.97
CA ALA A 14 -0.55 13.79 -3.49
C ALA A 14 -2.02 14.20 -3.68
N GLN A 15 -2.88 13.29 -4.18
CA GLN A 15 -4.32 13.55 -4.34
C GLN A 15 -5.03 13.67 -3.00
N ALA A 16 -4.74 12.77 -2.04
CA ALA A 16 -5.31 12.83 -0.69
C ALA A 16 -4.97 14.15 0.04
N LEU A 17 -3.77 14.70 -0.19
CA LEU A 17 -3.35 15.99 0.38
C LEU A 17 -4.00 17.21 -0.28
N GLN A 18 -4.45 17.10 -1.53
CA GLN A 18 -5.26 18.15 -2.16
C GLN A 18 -6.68 18.20 -1.57
N GLN A 19 -7.16 17.09 -1.00
CA GLN A 19 -8.50 16.93 -0.44
C GLN A 19 -8.56 17.09 1.09
N SER A 20 -7.42 17.10 1.78
CA SER A 20 -7.30 17.07 3.26
C SER A 20 -6.18 17.99 3.80
N ARG A 21 -6.06 18.12 5.12
CA ARG A 21 -5.17 19.08 5.81
C ARG A 21 -3.69 18.90 5.38
N PRO A 22 -3.04 19.94 4.82
CA PRO A 22 -1.71 19.84 4.19
C PRO A 22 -0.53 19.58 5.15
N TYR A 23 -0.78 19.39 6.44
CA TYR A 23 0.26 19.22 7.49
C TYR A 23 0.16 17.89 8.24
N GLY A 24 -0.58 16.91 7.71
CA GLY A 24 -0.69 15.57 8.31
C GLY A 24 0.53 14.67 8.04
N LEU A 25 0.55 13.48 8.65
CA LEU A 25 1.60 12.46 8.45
C LEU A 25 1.78 12.11 6.96
N GLY A 26 0.71 12.13 6.16
CA GLY A 26 0.77 11.93 4.70
C GLY A 26 1.61 12.98 3.97
N ALA A 27 1.64 14.23 4.44
CA ALA A 27 2.46 15.30 3.85
C ALA A 27 3.94 15.09 4.15
N LEU A 28 4.27 14.71 5.39
CA LEU A 28 5.64 14.38 5.79
C LEU A 28 6.16 13.15 5.06
N PHE A 29 5.30 12.14 4.86
CA PHE A 29 5.60 10.98 4.03
C PHE A 29 5.93 11.40 2.60
N LEU A 30 5.07 12.20 1.97
CA LEU A 30 5.28 12.63 0.58
C LEU A 30 6.56 13.46 0.45
N GLN A 31 6.86 14.34 1.41
CA GLN A 31 8.11 15.08 1.47
C GLN A 31 9.32 14.14 1.57
N HIS A 32 9.25 13.12 2.44
CA HIS A 32 10.31 12.12 2.58
C HIS A 32 10.56 11.38 1.26
N VAL A 33 9.50 10.97 0.55
CA VAL A 33 9.61 10.32 -0.77
C VAL A 33 10.31 11.26 -1.76
N TYR A 34 9.84 12.50 -1.90
CA TYR A 34 10.45 13.47 -2.83
C TYR A 34 11.94 13.72 -2.55
N GLN A 35 12.32 13.81 -1.28
CA GLN A 35 13.70 14.07 -0.87
C GLN A 35 14.64 12.88 -1.09
N HIS A 36 14.09 11.65 -1.16
CA HIS A 36 14.90 10.43 -1.08
C HIS A 36 14.65 9.42 -2.21
N GLN A 37 13.73 9.67 -3.14
CA GLN A 37 13.38 8.73 -4.24
C GLN A 37 14.54 8.36 -5.17
N TYR A 38 15.61 9.17 -5.21
CA TYR A 38 16.83 8.89 -5.98
C TYR A 38 17.97 8.32 -5.13
N ASN A 39 17.72 8.03 -3.85
CA ASN A 39 18.64 7.37 -2.95
C ASN A 39 18.16 5.93 -2.66
N PRO A 40 18.72 4.91 -3.33
CA PRO A 40 18.25 3.52 -3.21
C PRO A 40 18.46 2.92 -1.82
N THR A 41 19.30 3.52 -0.96
CA THR A 41 19.46 3.07 0.44
C THR A 41 18.33 3.55 1.35
N ARG A 42 17.52 4.52 0.89
CA ARG A 42 16.37 5.07 1.63
C ARG A 42 15.04 4.68 1.00
N VAL A 43 14.91 4.93 -0.30
CA VAL A 43 13.72 4.63 -1.10
C VAL A 43 14.13 3.80 -2.30
N ARG A 44 13.63 2.57 -2.36
CA ARG A 44 13.84 1.68 -3.50
C ARG A 44 12.62 1.75 -4.41
N ARG A 45 12.85 2.11 -5.67
CA ARG A 45 11.82 2.09 -6.72
C ARG A 45 11.77 0.71 -7.35
N VAL A 46 10.57 0.17 -7.53
CA VAL A 46 10.35 -1.18 -8.06
C VAL A 46 9.32 -1.11 -9.18
N ALA A 47 9.60 -1.79 -10.28
CA ALA A 47 8.67 -1.91 -11.39
C ALA A 47 7.42 -2.68 -10.98
N LEU A 48 6.26 -2.07 -11.19
CA LEU A 48 4.96 -2.73 -11.09
C LEU A 48 4.35 -2.80 -12.48
N ALA A 49 4.35 -4.00 -13.06
CA ALA A 49 3.77 -4.21 -14.37
C ALA A 49 2.23 -4.18 -14.29
N LEU A 50 1.60 -3.54 -15.27
CA LEU A 50 0.17 -3.64 -15.51
C LEU A 50 -0.08 -4.70 -16.59
N ASP A 51 -1.16 -5.44 -16.46
CA ASP A 51 -1.66 -6.34 -17.49
C ASP A 51 -2.44 -5.57 -18.59
N ALA A 52 -2.92 -6.30 -19.60
CA ALA A 52 -3.68 -5.71 -20.71
C ALA A 52 -5.04 -5.13 -20.27
N GLY A 53 -5.54 -5.50 -19.09
CA GLY A 53 -6.76 -4.97 -18.48
C GLY A 53 -6.52 -3.74 -17.59
N GLY A 54 -5.25 -3.38 -17.34
CA GLY A 54 -4.88 -2.29 -16.45
C GLY A 54 -4.81 -2.69 -14.97
N GLU A 55 -4.86 -3.98 -14.66
CA GLU A 55 -4.65 -4.49 -13.30
C GLU A 55 -3.16 -4.77 -13.07
N TYR A 56 -2.72 -4.74 -11.81
CA TYR A 56 -1.33 -5.07 -11.49
C TYR A 56 -1.07 -6.56 -11.74
N ALA A 57 -0.07 -6.89 -12.56
CA ALA A 57 0.25 -8.26 -12.92
C ALA A 57 0.64 -9.13 -11.71
N ASP A 58 1.23 -8.50 -10.69
CA ASP A 58 1.59 -9.15 -9.43
C ASP A 58 0.41 -9.23 -8.45
N PHE A 59 -0.73 -8.58 -8.71
CA PHE A 59 -1.92 -8.76 -7.88
C PHE A 59 -2.59 -10.12 -8.17
N PRO A 60 -2.95 -10.92 -7.15
CA PRO A 60 -3.56 -12.23 -7.36
C PRO A 60 -4.95 -12.12 -7.97
N ASN A 61 -5.19 -12.92 -9.02
CA ASN A 61 -6.53 -13.15 -9.55
C ASN A 61 -7.25 -14.22 -8.71
N ASP A 62 -7.67 -13.83 -7.50
CA ASP A 62 -8.39 -14.68 -6.56
C ASP A 62 -9.81 -14.12 -6.32
N PRO A 63 -10.89 -14.91 -6.51
CA PRO A 63 -12.25 -14.48 -6.21
C PRO A 63 -12.44 -13.97 -4.76
N ALA A 64 -11.67 -14.47 -3.80
CA ALA A 64 -11.71 -14.01 -2.42
C ALA A 64 -11.22 -12.57 -2.24
N LEU A 65 -10.44 -12.05 -3.20
CA LEU A 65 -9.91 -10.69 -3.24
C LEU A 65 -10.65 -9.79 -4.24
N ALA A 66 -11.76 -10.26 -4.83
CA ALA A 66 -12.53 -9.50 -5.80
C ALA A 66 -13.06 -8.17 -5.23
N ASN A 67 -13.38 -8.15 -3.94
CA ASN A 67 -13.89 -6.98 -3.22
C ASN A 67 -12.81 -6.14 -2.54
N PHE A 68 -11.54 -6.55 -2.60
CA PHE A 68 -10.42 -5.78 -2.04
C PHE A 68 -10.28 -4.46 -2.80
N ASP A 69 -10.08 -3.36 -2.08
CA ASP A 69 -10.12 -2.00 -2.62
C ASP A 69 -9.17 -1.88 -3.83
N PRO A 70 -9.70 -1.52 -5.01
CA PRO A 70 -8.88 -1.35 -6.22
C PRO A 70 -7.69 -0.41 -6.02
N SER A 71 -7.84 0.62 -5.20
CA SER A 71 -6.77 1.58 -4.89
C SER A 71 -5.64 0.94 -4.06
N ASP A 72 -5.93 -0.08 -3.25
CA ASP A 72 -4.94 -0.77 -2.41
C ASP A 72 -4.22 -1.92 -3.11
N ARG A 73 -4.74 -2.39 -4.24
CA ARG A 73 -4.13 -3.47 -5.05
C ARG A 73 -2.68 -3.18 -5.42
N LYS A 74 -2.31 -1.90 -5.57
CA LYS A 74 -0.92 -1.48 -5.87
C LYS A 74 0.06 -1.85 -4.75
N PHE A 75 -0.35 -1.70 -3.50
CA PHE A 75 0.47 -2.05 -2.33
C PHE A 75 0.58 -3.57 -2.18
N ALA A 76 -0.54 -4.28 -2.38
CA ALA A 76 -0.58 -5.74 -2.33
C ALA A 76 0.29 -6.38 -3.43
N ALA A 77 0.20 -5.86 -4.66
CA ALA A 77 1.04 -6.29 -5.78
C ALA A 77 2.53 -6.06 -5.50
N LEU A 78 2.89 -4.89 -4.97
CA LEU A 78 4.28 -4.58 -4.60
C LEU A 78 4.82 -5.49 -3.50
N ALA A 79 4.00 -5.76 -2.48
CA ALA A 79 4.37 -6.67 -1.41
C ALA A 79 4.61 -8.08 -1.93
N ARG A 80 3.72 -8.59 -2.80
CA ARG A 80 3.88 -9.91 -3.40
C ARG A 80 5.12 -10.01 -4.29
N ASN A 81 5.36 -9.01 -5.15
CA ASN A 81 6.51 -8.97 -6.05
C ASN A 81 7.84 -8.96 -5.27
N THR A 82 7.89 -8.25 -4.15
CA THR A 82 9.13 -8.03 -3.41
C THR A 82 9.32 -8.93 -2.19
N GLY A 83 8.28 -9.62 -1.75
CA GLY A 83 8.24 -10.36 -0.48
C GLY A 83 8.32 -9.46 0.76
N VAL A 84 8.18 -8.14 0.61
CA VAL A 84 8.21 -7.17 1.71
C VAL A 84 6.79 -6.96 2.22
N PRO A 85 6.51 -7.10 3.52
CA PRO A 85 5.16 -6.94 4.05
C PRO A 85 4.63 -5.51 3.87
N VAL A 86 3.31 -5.39 3.73
CA VAL A 86 2.61 -4.10 3.81
C VAL A 86 2.47 -3.72 5.28
N THR A 87 2.84 -2.49 5.62
CA THR A 87 2.58 -1.96 6.97
C THR A 87 1.24 -1.23 6.98
N ASN A 88 0.25 -1.79 7.67
CA ASN A 88 -1.07 -1.18 7.82
C ASN A 88 -1.26 -0.60 9.23
N ALA A 89 -1.90 0.56 9.35
CA ALA A 89 -2.22 1.16 10.63
C ALA A 89 -3.67 0.84 11.05
N THR A 90 -4.64 1.51 10.44
CA THR A 90 -6.05 1.43 10.82
C THR A 90 -6.97 1.26 9.60
N ASP A 91 -6.44 0.79 8.48
CA ASP A 91 -7.28 0.48 7.33
C ASP A 91 -7.92 -0.90 7.55
N SER A 92 -9.26 -0.92 7.59
CA SER A 92 -10.03 -2.14 7.85
C SER A 92 -10.03 -3.12 6.70
N ASP A 93 -9.85 -2.66 5.46
CA ASP A 93 -9.96 -3.55 4.29
C ASP A 93 -8.87 -4.64 4.30
N TRP A 94 -7.68 -4.25 4.74
CA TRP A 94 -6.53 -5.16 4.95
C TRP A 94 -6.79 -6.23 6.00
N ILE A 95 -7.56 -5.91 7.05
CA ILE A 95 -7.96 -6.89 8.07
C ILE A 95 -9.02 -7.82 7.50
N ASP A 96 -10.02 -7.25 6.84
CA ASP A 96 -11.17 -8.01 6.35
C ASP A 96 -10.75 -9.02 5.25
N SER A 97 -9.65 -8.74 4.55
CA SER A 97 -9.07 -9.59 3.51
C SER A 97 -7.81 -10.36 3.93
N ILE A 98 -7.39 -10.32 5.21
CA ILE A 98 -6.06 -10.80 5.64
C ILE A 98 -5.78 -12.27 5.31
N ASP A 99 -6.79 -13.14 5.48
CA ASP A 99 -6.63 -14.58 5.23
C ASP A 99 -6.42 -14.86 3.73
N ALA A 100 -7.15 -14.16 2.87
CA ALA A 100 -7.03 -14.27 1.43
C ALA A 100 -5.69 -13.68 0.92
N LEU A 101 -5.25 -12.56 1.51
CA LEU A 101 -3.95 -11.96 1.20
C LEU A 101 -2.79 -12.89 1.59
N ASN A 102 -2.83 -13.47 2.80
CA ASN A 102 -1.82 -14.39 3.28
C ASN A 102 -1.75 -15.67 2.42
N ALA A 103 -2.90 -16.20 2.00
CA ALA A 103 -2.96 -17.36 1.09
C ALA A 103 -2.25 -17.10 -0.25
N GLN A 104 -2.16 -15.84 -0.67
CA GLN A 104 -1.49 -15.40 -1.90
C GLN A 104 -0.04 -14.94 -1.68
N GLY A 105 0.49 -15.11 -0.46
CA GLY A 105 1.86 -14.72 -0.09
C GLY A 105 2.04 -13.23 0.20
N ILE A 106 0.95 -12.49 0.42
CA ILE A 106 0.98 -11.07 0.77
C ILE A 106 0.92 -10.94 2.29
N ALA A 107 2.05 -10.65 2.90
CA ALA A 107 2.14 -10.43 4.34
C ALA A 107 1.75 -8.99 4.72
N VAL A 108 1.10 -8.83 5.87
CA VAL A 108 0.66 -7.52 6.40
C VAL A 108 1.06 -7.38 7.86
N ASP A 109 1.79 -6.32 8.17
CA ASP A 109 2.19 -5.92 9.53
C ASP A 109 1.24 -4.85 10.05
N PHE A 110 0.42 -5.17 11.06
CA PHE A 110 -0.55 -4.25 11.65
C PHE A 110 0.04 -3.47 12.81
N LEU A 111 0.28 -2.17 12.62
CA LEU A 111 0.87 -1.28 13.65
C LEU A 111 -0.07 -1.05 14.84
N CYS A 112 -1.37 -0.91 14.57
CA CYS A 112 -2.38 -0.65 15.61
C CYS A 112 -3.08 -1.93 16.07
N GLY A 113 -2.53 -3.10 15.72
CA GLY A 113 -3.13 -4.41 15.96
C GLY A 113 -4.35 -4.70 15.08
N GLN A 114 -4.86 -5.92 15.18
CA GLN A 114 -5.95 -6.43 14.34
C GLN A 114 -7.35 -6.21 14.93
N ASN A 115 -7.44 -5.66 16.15
CA ASN A 115 -8.73 -5.37 16.76
C ASN A 115 -9.21 -3.97 16.36
N LYS A 116 -10.11 -3.90 15.37
CA LYS A 116 -10.69 -2.64 14.84
C LYS A 116 -11.32 -1.76 15.93
N ALA A 117 -11.88 -2.37 16.98
CA ALA A 117 -12.48 -1.61 18.09
C ALA A 117 -11.46 -0.85 18.95
N GLY A 118 -10.18 -1.24 18.90
CA GLY A 118 -9.10 -0.64 19.68
C GLY A 118 -8.35 0.51 19.00
N TRP A 119 -8.63 0.81 17.73
CA TRP A 119 -7.81 1.74 16.94
C TRP A 119 -7.93 3.21 17.34
N PHE A 120 -9.09 3.60 17.84
CA PHE A 120 -9.41 4.99 18.15
C PHE A 120 -9.83 5.18 19.61
N THR A 121 -9.48 4.22 20.48
CA THR A 121 -9.73 4.38 21.91
C THR A 121 -8.74 5.42 22.48
N PRO A 122 -9.23 6.42 23.24
CA PRO A 122 -8.39 7.45 23.83
C PRO A 122 -7.46 6.94 24.94
#